data_AF-A0AAU0VDD3-F1
#
_entry.id   AF-A0AAU0VDD3-F1
#
_cell.length_a   1.000
_cell.length_b   1.000
_cell.length_c   1.000
_cell.angle_alpha   90.00
_cell.angle_beta   90.00
_cell.angle_gamma   90.00
#
_symmetry.space_group_name_H-M   'P 1'
#
loop_
_entity.id
_entity.type
_entity.pdbx_description
1 polymer ?
#
loop_
_entity_poly.entity_id
_entity_poly.type
_entity_poly.pdbx_seq_one_letter_code
_entity_poly.pdbx_strand_id
1 'polypeptide(L)'
;MEEFVAVGRAARRAERTARVEEAIGKGAAPAALDLLELVEFAWHDCYGDTTPSENVVEDILTCAQGDLARMIRFARLAVEDWRDLRMTADEIRSAENGRGTDGLAR
;
A
#
# COMPACT_ATOMS: atom_id res chain seq x y z
N MET A 1 7.26 -1.12 24.92
CA MET A 1 6.21 -1.08 23.89
C MET A 1 6.47 -2.31 23.07
N GLU A 2 5.66 -3.35 23.27
CA GLU A 2 5.93 -4.70 22.76
C GLU A 2 6.02 -4.73 21.23
N GLU A 3 7.05 -5.41 20.76
CA GLU A 3 7.33 -5.72 19.36
C GLU A 3 6.22 -6.62 18.82
N PHE A 4 5.53 -6.17 17.78
CA PHE A 4 4.35 -6.82 17.23
C PHE A 4 4.67 -8.24 16.74
N VAL A 5 4.04 -9.24 17.37
CA VAL A 5 3.96 -10.60 16.84
C VAL A 5 3.34 -10.53 15.45
N ALA A 6 4.09 -10.90 14.42
CA ALA A 6 3.53 -11.14 13.11
C ALA A 6 2.59 -12.35 13.21
N VAL A 7 1.32 -12.08 13.47
CA VAL A 7 0.22 -13.01 13.23
C VAL A 7 0.32 -13.37 11.74
N GLY A 8 0.27 -14.67 11.39
CA GLY A 8 0.63 -15.17 10.05
C GLY A 8 -0.13 -14.50 8.89
N ARG A 9 0.21 -14.79 7.63
CA ARG A 9 -0.36 -14.12 6.43
C ARG A 9 -1.89 -13.91 6.49
N ALA A 10 -2.62 -14.92 6.94
CA ALA A 10 -4.08 -14.85 7.09
C ALA A 10 -4.56 -13.72 8.01
N ALA A 11 -3.83 -13.43 9.08
CA ALA A 11 -4.16 -12.34 9.98
C ALA A 11 -3.77 -10.99 9.42
N ARG A 12 -2.59 -10.85 8.80
CA ARG A 12 -2.24 -9.62 8.05
C ARG A 12 -3.26 -9.32 6.95
N ARG A 13 -3.74 -10.35 6.24
CA ARG A 13 -4.83 -10.22 5.28
C ARG A 13 -6.11 -9.70 5.94
N ALA A 14 -6.51 -10.29 7.06
CA ALA A 14 -7.70 -9.86 7.80
C ALA A 14 -7.58 -8.40 8.27
N GLU A 15 -6.44 -8.02 8.86
CA GLU A 15 -6.16 -6.66 9.31
C GLU A 15 -6.20 -5.63 8.18
N ARG A 16 -5.66 -5.99 7.00
CA ARG A 16 -5.60 -5.09 5.84
C ARG A 16 -6.92 -5.01 5.07
N THR A 17 -7.88 -5.91 5.28
CA THR A 17 -9.08 -6.05 4.44
C THR A 17 -9.88 -4.75 4.38
N ALA A 18 -10.22 -4.14 5.52
CA ALA A 18 -11.02 -2.91 5.54
C ALA A 18 -10.34 -1.75 4.77
N ARG A 19 -9.03 -1.55 5.01
CA ARG A 19 -8.24 -0.50 4.35
C ARG A 19 -8.11 -0.74 2.84
N VAL A 20 -7.97 -1.99 2.41
CA VAL A 20 -7.90 -2.33 0.98
C VAL A 20 -9.25 -2.13 0.29
N GLU A 21 -10.35 -2.51 0.95
CA GLU A 21 -11.71 -2.25 0.44
C GLU A 21 -11.99 -0.76 0.27
N GLU A 22 -11.53 0.07 1.21
CA GLU A 22 -11.63 1.52 1.11
C GLU A 22 -10.80 2.09 -0.04
N ALA A 23 -9.56 1.61 -0.21
CA ALA A 23 -8.63 2.16 -1.20
C ALA A 23 -8.92 1.73 -2.65
N ILE A 24 -9.41 0.51 -2.87
CA ILE A 24 -9.54 -0.11 -4.21
C ILE A 24 -11.00 -0.48 -4.54
N GLY A 25 -11.89 -0.43 -3.56
CA GLY A 25 -13.27 -0.87 -3.68
C GLY A 25 -13.46 -2.37 -3.45
N LYS A 26 -14.61 -2.73 -2.86
CA LYS A 26 -14.95 -4.10 -2.44
C LYS A 26 -14.85 -5.15 -3.56
N GLY A 27 -15.14 -4.76 -4.81
CA GLY A 27 -15.09 -5.69 -5.95
C GLY A 27 -13.68 -6.15 -6.30
N ALA A 28 -12.69 -5.25 -6.18
CA ALA A 28 -11.30 -5.54 -6.52
C ALA A 28 -10.44 -5.88 -5.28
N ALA A 29 -10.97 -5.68 -4.07
CA ALA A 29 -10.26 -5.95 -2.81
C ALA A 29 -9.70 -7.38 -2.68
N PRO A 30 -10.39 -8.46 -3.08
CA PRO A 30 -9.81 -9.81 -3.02
C PRO A 30 -8.52 -9.94 -3.84
N ALA A 31 -8.52 -9.43 -5.08
CA ALA A 31 -7.36 -9.47 -5.96
C ALA A 31 -6.23 -8.53 -5.46
N ALA A 32 -6.58 -7.39 -4.88
CA ALA A 32 -5.62 -6.50 -4.24
C ALA A 32 -4.93 -7.13 -3.03
N LEU A 33 -5.68 -7.88 -2.20
CA LEU A 33 -5.12 -8.63 -1.07
C LEU A 33 -4.20 -9.76 -1.54
N ASP A 34 -4.56 -10.47 -2.61
CA ASP A 34 -3.69 -11.49 -3.21
C ASP A 34 -2.38 -10.88 -3.73
N LEU A 35 -2.46 -9.70 -4.36
CA LEU A 35 -1.28 -8.94 -4.77
C LEU A 35 -0.39 -8.56 -3.57
N LEU A 36 -0.97 -8.11 -2.45
CA LEU A 36 -0.18 -7.79 -1.26
C LEU A 36 0.52 -9.04 -0.70
N GLU A 37 -0.12 -10.22 -0.73
CA GLU A 37 0.53 -11.47 -0.35
C GLU A 37 1.68 -11.85 -1.30
N LEU A 38 1.52 -11.64 -2.61
CA LEU A 38 2.61 -11.81 -3.59
C LEU A 38 3.77 -10.85 -3.31
N VAL A 39 3.49 -9.61 -2.90
CA VAL A 39 4.52 -8.68 -2.45
C VAL A 39 5.24 -9.22 -1.21
N GLU A 40 4.56 -9.84 -0.24
CA GLU A 40 5.26 -10.44 0.92
C GLU A 40 6.23 -11.54 0.52
N PHE A 41 5.86 -12.41 -0.43
CA PHE A 41 6.76 -13.43 -0.96
C PHE A 41 7.98 -12.81 -1.64
N ALA A 42 7.77 -11.84 -2.52
CA ALA A 42 8.86 -11.16 -3.21
C ALA A 42 9.74 -10.33 -2.25
N TRP A 43 9.13 -9.72 -1.22
CA TRP A 43 9.83 -8.89 -0.25
C TRP A 43 10.85 -9.69 0.55
N HIS A 44 10.50 -10.91 0.95
CA HIS A 44 11.42 -11.82 1.61
C HIS A 44 12.64 -12.11 0.74
N ASP A 45 12.44 -12.35 -0.55
CA ASP A 45 13.54 -12.67 -1.46
C ASP A 45 14.42 -11.46 -1.78
N CYS A 46 13.84 -10.25 -1.83
CA CYS A 46 14.57 -9.01 -2.14
C CYS A 46 15.24 -8.36 -0.93
N TYR A 47 14.63 -8.43 0.25
CA TYR A 47 15.04 -7.67 1.45
C TYR A 47 15.31 -8.54 2.68
N GLY A 48 14.97 -9.84 2.66
CA GLY A 48 15.18 -10.76 3.79
C GLY A 48 14.13 -10.69 4.89
N ASP A 49 13.23 -9.70 4.85
CA ASP A 49 12.14 -9.54 5.81
C ASP A 49 10.89 -10.31 5.39
N THR A 50 10.13 -10.84 6.36
CA THR A 50 8.94 -11.67 6.07
C THR A 50 7.79 -10.92 5.40
N THR A 51 7.70 -9.60 5.58
CA THR A 51 6.65 -8.74 5.02
C THR A 51 7.18 -7.31 4.93
N PRO A 52 6.76 -6.49 3.95
CA PRO A 52 7.02 -5.06 3.98
C PRO A 52 6.42 -4.41 5.24
N SER A 53 7.00 -3.29 5.66
CA SER A 53 6.40 -2.46 6.70
C SER A 53 5.00 -1.96 6.28
N GLU A 54 4.12 -1.69 7.23
CA GLU A 54 2.78 -1.15 6.95
C GLU A 54 2.83 0.18 6.19
N ASN A 55 3.86 0.99 6.42
CA ASN A 55 4.15 2.21 5.69
C ASN A 55 4.29 1.98 4.17
N VAL A 56 4.96 0.89 3.75
CA VAL A 56 5.11 0.54 2.34
C VAL A 56 3.78 0.06 1.77
N VAL A 57 3.00 -0.70 2.54
CA VAL A 57 1.64 -1.12 2.14
C VAL A 57 0.75 0.10 1.91
N GLU A 58 0.81 1.10 2.80
CA GLU A 58 0.07 2.36 2.65
C GLU A 58 0.51 3.18 1.45
N ASP A 59 1.81 3.21 1.15
CA ASP A 59 2.30 3.88 -0.05
C ASP A 59 1.79 3.20 -1.34
N ILE A 60 1.74 1.85 -1.39
CA ILE A 60 1.14 1.11 -2.51
C ILE A 60 -0.33 1.49 -2.69
N LEU A 61 -1.11 1.52 -1.60
CA LEU A 61 -2.53 1.87 -1.64
C LEU A 61 -2.76 3.33 -2.04
N THR A 62 -1.95 4.24 -1.51
CA THR A 62 -1.97 5.67 -1.87
C THR A 62 -1.70 5.85 -3.37
N CYS A 63 -0.69 5.18 -3.90
CA CYS A 63 -0.32 5.29 -5.31
C CYS A 63 -1.32 4.63 -6.27
N ALA A 64 -2.08 3.65 -5.78
CA ALA A 64 -3.08 2.95 -6.56
C ALA A 64 -4.26 3.83 -6.96
N GLN A 65 -4.64 4.82 -6.14
CA GLN A 65 -5.70 5.80 -6.46
C GLN A 65 -7.01 5.14 -6.94
N GLY A 66 -7.44 4.05 -6.28
CA GLY A 66 -8.66 3.31 -6.67
C GLY A 66 -8.53 2.35 -7.85
N ASP A 67 -7.36 2.26 -8.49
CA ASP A 67 -7.15 1.44 -9.69
C ASP A 67 -6.23 0.24 -9.41
N LEU A 68 -6.75 -0.97 -9.59
CA LEU A 68 -5.99 -2.21 -9.37
C LEU A 68 -4.81 -2.33 -10.34
N ALA A 69 -4.95 -1.91 -11.60
CA ALA A 69 -3.85 -1.98 -12.55
C ALA A 69 -2.69 -1.06 -12.14
N ARG A 70 -3.00 0.11 -11.58
CA ARG A 70 -2.03 1.02 -10.98
C ARG A 70 -1.42 0.41 -9.71
N MET A 71 -2.22 -0.22 -8.86
CA MET A 71 -1.71 -0.95 -7.69
C MET A 71 -0.67 -2.00 -8.07
N ILE A 72 -0.90 -2.81 -9.11
CA ILE A 72 0.07 -3.80 -9.61
C ILE A 72 1.39 -3.14 -10.02
N ARG A 73 1.34 -2.01 -10.73
CA ARG A 73 2.55 -1.28 -11.14
C ARG A 73 3.36 -0.79 -9.93
N PHE A 74 2.69 -0.26 -8.91
CA PHE A 74 3.36 0.25 -7.71
C PHE A 74 3.79 -0.84 -6.74
N ALA A 75 3.08 -1.98 -6.69
CA ALA A 75 3.55 -3.17 -5.99
C ALA A 75 4.86 -3.70 -6.60
N ARG A 76 4.98 -3.71 -7.94
CA ARG A 76 6.23 -4.04 -8.61
C ARG A 76 7.34 -3.05 -8.26
N LEU A 77 7.05 -1.74 -8.29
CA LEU A 77 8.00 -0.71 -7.89
C LEU A 77 8.43 -0.87 -6.43
N ALA A 78 7.52 -1.22 -5.51
CA ALA A 78 7.85 -1.46 -4.11
C ALA A 78 8.94 -2.51 -3.93
N VAL A 79 8.83 -3.60 -4.69
CA VAL A 79 9.79 -4.71 -4.67
C VAL A 79 11.12 -4.29 -5.31
N GLU A 80 11.09 -3.57 -6.44
CA GLU A 80 12.27 -3.08 -7.15
C GLU A 80 13.04 -2.01 -6.34
N ASP A 81 12.34 -0.96 -5.88
CA ASP A 81 12.83 0.08 -4.97
C ASP A 81 11.68 0.77 -4.22
N TRP A 82 11.53 0.45 -2.93
CA TRP A 82 10.48 1.05 -2.09
C TRP A 82 10.66 2.56 -1.86
N ARG A 83 11.86 3.12 -2.08
CA ARG A 83 12.10 4.56 -1.89
C ARG A 83 11.44 5.38 -3.00
N ASP A 84 11.47 4.88 -4.23
CA ASP A 84 10.79 5.51 -5.36
C ASP A 84 9.26 5.47 -5.19
N LEU A 85 8.75 4.36 -4.66
CA LEU A 85 7.36 4.28 -4.23
C LEU A 85 7.03 5.35 -3.18
N ARG A 86 7.85 5.48 -2.13
CA ARG A 86 7.67 6.47 -1.07
C ARG A 86 7.62 7.90 -1.63
N MET A 87 8.56 8.26 -2.51
CA MET A 87 8.56 9.59 -3.14
C MET A 87 7.27 9.83 -3.93
N THR A 88 6.81 8.84 -4.70
CA THR A 88 5.55 8.97 -5.45
C THR A 88 4.34 9.14 -4.54
N ALA A 89 4.27 8.41 -3.42
CA ALA A 89 3.19 8.53 -2.46
C ALA A 89 3.17 9.92 -1.79
N ASP A 90 4.35 10.46 -1.46
CA ASP A 90 4.48 11.79 -0.86
C ASP A 90 4.08 12.91 -1.83
N GLU A 91 4.36 12.77 -3.12
CA GLU A 91 3.87 13.68 -4.17
C GLU A 91 2.34 13.70 -4.25
N ILE A 92 1.69 12.53 -4.22
CA ILE A 92 0.24 12.41 -4.24
C ILE A 92 -0.39 13.07 -3.01
N ARG A 93 0.12 12.76 -1.81
CA ARG A 93 -0.36 13.37 -0.55
C ARG A 93 -0.20 14.89 -0.57
N SER A 94 0.93 15.38 -1.07
CA SER A 94 1.19 16.82 -1.20
C SER A 94 0.18 17.50 -2.15
N ALA A 95 -0.15 16.84 -3.26
CA ALA A 95 -1.15 17.34 -4.21
C ALA A 95 -2.59 17.29 -3.66
N GLU A 96 -2.92 16.33 -2.80
CA GLU A 96 -4.20 16.28 -2.09
C GLU A 96 -4.33 17.40 -1.05
N ASN A 97 -3.26 17.64 -0.27
CA ASN A 97 -3.24 18.71 0.72
C ASN A 97 -3.34 20.11 0.08
N GLY A 98 -2.67 20.34 -1.06
CA GLY A 98 -2.75 21.61 -1.79
C GLY A 98 -4.13 21.90 -2.39
N ARG A 99 -4.87 20.86 -2.81
CA ARG A 99 -6.27 21.00 -3.28
C ARG A 99 -7.23 21.40 -2.16
N GLY A 100 -6.90 21.11 -0.90
CA GLY A 100 -7.70 21.49 0.27
C GLY A 100 -7.61 22.98 0.63
N THR A 101 -6.48 23.66 0.32
CA THR A 101 -6.26 25.07 0.68
C THR A 101 -6.89 26.06 -0.30
N ASP A 102 -7.13 25.66 -1.55
CA ASP A 102 -7.75 26.51 -2.58
C ASP A 102 -9.27 26.68 -2.38
N GLY A 103 -9.89 25.88 -1.51
CA GLY A 103 -11.32 25.93 -1.20
C GLY A 103 -11.73 26.91 -0.10
N LEU A 104 -10.78 27.50 0.65
CA LEU A 104 -11.07 28.37 1.80
C LEU A 104 -11.04 29.88 1.47
N ALA A 105 -10.84 30.25 0.20
CA ALA A 105 -10.61 31.63 -0.23
C ALA A 105 -11.73 32.21 -1.14
N ARG A 106 -13.00 31.81 -0.94
CA ARG A 106 -14.14 32.43 -1.64
C ARG A 106 -15.29 32.77 -0.71
#